data_AF-A0A553PZ33-F1
#
_entry.id   AF-A0A553PZ33-F1
#
_cell.length_a   1.000
_cell.length_b   1.000
_cell.length_c   1.000
_cell.angle_alpha   90.00
_cell.angle_beta   90.00
_cell.angle_gamma   90.00
#
_symmetry.space_group_name_H-M   'P 1'
#
loop_
_entity.id
_entity.type
_entity.pdbx_description
1 polymer ?
#
loop_
_entity_poly.entity_id
_entity_poly.type
_entity_poly.pdbx_seq_one_letter_code
_entity_poly.pdbx_strand_id
1 'polypeptide(L)'
;MVQSHTCPVRDRTLKDKRFILPTLNRTQRRQEDRRCCCVYIVESDALKMLERVKDGVLEVYDSLLAARDPRLKDYLLMENPVHMTAVLLCYLFFVLYAGPRFMANRKPFQLKEAMIIYNLSLVGLSAYIVYEFLMSGWATGYTWRCDPCDYSDSPQGLRMARVAWLFLFSKFIELMDTVFFVLRKKHSQITFLHIFHHSFMPWTWWWGVSFAPGGMGSFHAMVNSCVHVIMYFYYGLSAAGPRFQKFLWWKKYMTAIQLVQFVLVSLHATQWYFMDSCGYQVPIIIHLIWLYGTFFFILFSNFWYQAYVKGKRLPKNTQDKTTANGSSVVTNGSSVLSNGHGVHGNSLSNGKKHHENGTSLNGKMKKA
;
A
#
# COMPACT_ATOMS: atom_id res chain seq x y z
N MET A 1 -19.34 -17.48 47.14
CA MET A 1 -20.80 -17.40 47.36
C MET A 1 -21.46 -17.76 46.04
N VAL A 2 -22.07 -18.96 45.95
CA VAL A 2 -22.62 -19.51 44.69
C VAL A 2 -23.89 -18.72 44.34
N GLN A 3 -23.86 -17.89 43.30
CA GLN A 3 -25.08 -17.27 42.77
C GLN A 3 -25.92 -18.34 42.07
N SER A 4 -27.04 -18.72 42.69
CA SER A 4 -28.03 -19.61 42.10
C SER A 4 -28.81 -18.88 41.02
N HIS A 5 -28.51 -19.13 39.74
CA HIS A 5 -29.35 -18.69 38.64
C HIS A 5 -30.61 -19.58 38.58
N THR A 6 -31.73 -19.08 39.13
CA THR A 6 -33.06 -19.67 38.91
C THR A 6 -33.49 -19.42 37.46
N CYS A 7 -33.69 -20.51 36.71
CA CYS A 7 -34.22 -20.47 35.35
C CYS A 7 -35.63 -19.83 35.37
N PRO A 8 -35.96 -18.86 34.49
CA PRO A 8 -37.25 -18.18 34.53
C PRO A 8 -38.36 -19.21 34.33
N VAL A 9 -39.21 -19.33 35.34
CA VAL A 9 -40.37 -20.22 35.32
C VAL A 9 -41.29 -19.74 34.21
N ARG A 10 -41.42 -20.58 33.18
CA ARG A 10 -42.44 -20.59 32.12
C ARG A 10 -43.61 -19.66 32.43
N ASP A 11 -43.66 -18.51 31.76
CA ASP A 11 -44.80 -17.60 31.84
C ASP A 11 -46.09 -18.37 31.49
N ARG A 12 -47.04 -18.38 32.42
CA ARG A 12 -48.29 -19.16 32.34
C ARG A 12 -49.36 -18.44 31.52
N THR A 13 -48.98 -17.67 30.51
CA THR A 13 -49.90 -16.90 29.67
C THR A 13 -50.20 -17.54 28.32
N LEU A 14 -49.52 -18.63 27.93
CA LEU A 14 -49.91 -19.46 26.77
C LEU A 14 -50.87 -20.60 27.17
N LYS A 15 -52.03 -20.24 27.71
CA LYS A 15 -53.22 -21.11 27.66
C LYS A 15 -53.85 -20.88 26.28
N ASP A 16 -53.72 -21.87 25.40
CA ASP A 16 -54.43 -22.05 24.12
C ASP A 16 -53.54 -22.13 22.88
N LYS A 17 -52.65 -23.13 22.84
CA LYS A 17 -52.49 -23.98 21.64
C LYS A 17 -52.23 -25.42 22.09
N ARG A 18 -53.26 -26.27 21.97
CA ARG A 18 -53.16 -27.73 22.09
C ARG A 18 -52.26 -28.24 20.96
N PHE A 19 -50.98 -28.49 21.25
CA PHE A 19 -50.15 -29.39 20.46
C PHE A 19 -50.08 -30.73 21.19
N ILE A 20 -50.70 -31.75 20.58
CA ILE A 20 -50.65 -33.13 21.03
C ILE A 20 -49.25 -33.66 20.72
N LEU A 21 -48.43 -33.85 21.76
CA LEU A 21 -47.23 -34.68 21.71
C LEU A 21 -47.39 -35.82 22.72
N PRO A 22 -46.95 -37.05 22.37
CA PRO A 22 -47.13 -38.22 23.22
C PRO A 22 -46.41 -38.05 24.56
N THR A 23 -46.98 -38.67 25.59
CA THR A 23 -46.55 -38.66 27.00
C THR A 23 -45.06 -38.94 27.18
N LEU A 24 -44.24 -37.89 27.16
CA LEU A 24 -42.82 -37.95 27.55
C LEU A 24 -42.70 -38.38 29.02
N ASN A 25 -41.91 -39.42 29.28
CA ASN A 25 -41.71 -39.96 30.63
C ASN A 25 -40.99 -38.93 31.53
N ARG A 26 -41.15 -39.02 32.86
CA ARG A 26 -40.73 -37.96 33.82
C ARG A 26 -39.23 -37.61 33.73
N THR A 27 -38.39 -38.57 33.37
CA THR A 27 -36.95 -38.42 33.10
C THR A 27 -36.66 -37.63 31.83
N GLN A 28 -37.44 -37.83 30.76
CA GLN A 28 -37.24 -37.19 29.46
C GLN A 28 -37.63 -35.70 29.52
N ARG A 29 -38.70 -35.35 30.25
CA ARG A 29 -39.06 -33.96 30.57
C ARG A 29 -37.97 -33.23 31.35
N ARG A 30 -37.37 -33.87 32.36
CA ARG A 30 -36.23 -33.30 33.10
C ARG A 30 -34.96 -33.12 32.25
N GLN A 31 -34.83 -33.83 31.14
CA GLN A 31 -33.70 -33.72 30.22
C GLN A 31 -33.93 -32.64 29.16
N GLU A 32 -35.18 -32.44 28.73
CA GLU A 32 -35.58 -31.28 27.90
C GLU A 32 -35.54 -29.97 28.69
N ASP A 33 -36.07 -29.92 29.91
CA ASP A 33 -36.00 -28.71 30.76
C ASP A 33 -34.54 -28.32 31.07
N ARG A 34 -33.66 -29.31 31.30
CA ARG A 34 -32.22 -29.05 31.47
C ARG A 34 -31.55 -28.57 30.18
N ARG A 35 -31.93 -29.12 29.02
CA ARG A 35 -31.43 -28.63 27.73
C ARG A 35 -31.90 -27.21 27.44
N CYS A 36 -33.18 -26.90 27.67
CA CYS A 36 -33.70 -25.54 27.53
C CYS A 36 -33.00 -24.57 28.50
N CYS A 37 -32.86 -24.89 29.80
CA CYS A 37 -32.12 -24.02 30.72
C CYS A 37 -30.64 -23.88 30.36
N CYS A 38 -29.96 -24.93 29.89
CA CYS A 38 -28.59 -24.79 29.36
C CYS A 38 -28.54 -23.87 28.13
N VAL A 39 -29.48 -23.99 27.18
CA VAL A 39 -29.55 -23.11 26.00
C VAL A 39 -29.82 -21.67 26.42
N TYR A 40 -30.81 -21.41 27.28
CA TYR A 40 -31.11 -20.06 27.78
C TYR A 40 -29.95 -19.45 28.61
N ILE A 41 -29.28 -20.23 29.45
CA ILE A 41 -28.11 -19.74 30.22
C ILE A 41 -26.96 -19.41 29.28
N VAL A 42 -26.62 -20.31 28.35
CA VAL A 42 -25.56 -20.08 27.34
C VAL A 42 -25.87 -18.89 26.44
N GLU A 43 -27.13 -18.73 26.01
CA GLU A 43 -27.57 -17.59 25.20
C GLU A 43 -27.54 -16.28 26.02
N SER A 44 -27.94 -16.32 27.29
CA SER A 44 -27.86 -15.16 28.20
C SER A 44 -26.43 -14.76 28.54
N ASP A 45 -25.51 -15.72 28.68
CA ASP A 45 -24.12 -15.45 29.00
C ASP A 45 -23.34 -15.05 27.74
N ALA A 46 -23.68 -15.59 26.57
CA ALA A 46 -23.17 -15.12 25.28
C ALA A 46 -23.62 -13.68 24.99
N LEU A 47 -24.88 -13.33 25.28
CA LEU A 47 -25.38 -11.95 25.15
C LEU A 47 -24.68 -10.99 26.13
N LYS A 48 -24.51 -11.37 27.40
CA LYS A 48 -23.73 -10.57 28.37
C LYS A 48 -22.26 -10.42 27.96
N MET A 49 -21.67 -11.48 27.40
CA MET A 49 -20.30 -11.43 26.88
C MET A 49 -20.22 -10.48 25.68
N LEU A 50 -21.18 -10.55 24.75
CA LEU A 50 -21.27 -9.64 23.62
C LEU A 50 -21.43 -8.18 24.07
N GLU A 51 -22.27 -7.93 25.08
CA GLU A 51 -22.52 -6.61 25.65
C GLU A 51 -21.26 -6.05 26.34
N ARG A 52 -20.56 -6.86 27.15
CA ARG A 52 -19.26 -6.48 27.72
C ARG A 52 -18.20 -6.19 26.67
N VAL A 53 -18.15 -6.99 25.60
CA VAL A 53 -17.22 -6.75 24.49
C VAL A 53 -17.59 -5.45 23.77
N LYS A 54 -18.87 -5.21 23.52
CA LYS A 54 -19.35 -3.97 22.91
C LYS A 54 -18.99 -2.76 23.77
N ASP A 55 -19.26 -2.81 25.07
CA ASP A 55 -18.98 -1.71 25.98
C ASP A 55 -17.48 -1.43 26.07
N GLY A 56 -16.65 -2.48 26.16
CA GLY A 56 -15.19 -2.33 26.12
C GLY A 56 -14.67 -1.76 24.79
N VAL A 57 -15.27 -2.13 23.66
CA VAL A 57 -14.93 -1.55 22.35
C VAL A 57 -15.30 -0.07 22.28
N LEU A 58 -16.49 0.31 22.80
CA LEU A 58 -16.94 1.69 22.84
C LEU A 58 -16.07 2.54 23.76
N GLU A 59 -15.68 2.03 24.93
CA GLU A 59 -14.79 2.72 25.85
C GLU A 59 -13.41 3.00 25.24
N VAL A 60 -12.83 1.99 24.56
CA VAL A 60 -11.56 2.17 23.83
C VAL A 60 -11.73 3.17 22.69
N TYR A 61 -12.84 3.09 21.95
CA TYR A 61 -13.14 4.02 20.86
C TYR A 61 -13.23 5.47 21.34
N ASP A 62 -13.99 5.71 22.41
CA ASP A 62 -14.18 7.04 22.99
C ASP A 62 -12.87 7.58 23.57
N SER A 63 -12.09 6.72 24.24
CA SER A 63 -10.76 7.07 24.75
C SER A 63 -9.79 7.47 23.62
N LEU A 64 -9.80 6.72 22.51
CA LEU A 64 -8.97 7.02 21.34
C LEU A 64 -9.40 8.32 20.67
N LEU A 65 -10.69 8.59 20.56
CA LEU A 65 -11.19 9.85 19.99
C LEU A 65 -10.85 11.05 20.87
N ALA A 66 -10.92 10.90 22.19
CA ALA A 66 -10.57 11.93 23.16
C ALA A 66 -9.07 12.26 23.18
N ALA A 67 -8.21 11.29 22.89
CA ALA A 67 -6.76 11.48 22.85
C ALA A 67 -6.25 12.17 21.57
N ARG A 68 -7.11 12.43 20.57
CA ARG A 68 -6.71 13.10 19.33
C ARG A 68 -6.53 14.60 19.51
N ASP A 69 -5.74 15.18 18.63
CA ASP A 69 -5.54 16.62 18.53
C ASP A 69 -6.85 17.32 18.14
N PRO A 70 -7.42 18.17 19.02
CA PRO A 70 -8.70 18.84 18.76
C PRO A 70 -8.60 19.86 17.61
N ARG A 71 -7.40 20.37 17.29
CA ARG A 71 -7.17 21.39 16.25
C ARG A 71 -7.51 20.88 14.84
N LEU A 72 -7.56 19.56 14.66
CA LEU A 72 -7.84 18.90 13.39
C LEU A 72 -9.27 18.39 13.25
N LYS A 73 -10.11 18.50 14.28
CA LYS A 73 -11.45 17.89 14.30
C LYS A 73 -12.33 18.30 13.11
N ASP A 74 -12.28 19.58 12.74
CA ASP A 74 -13.13 20.16 11.70
C ASP A 74 -12.53 20.05 10.29
N TYR A 75 -11.34 19.46 10.16
CA TYR A 75 -10.73 19.22 8.86
C TYR A 75 -11.42 18.07 8.14
N LEU A 76 -11.48 18.15 6.81
CA LEU A 76 -12.13 17.15 5.98
C LEU A 76 -11.50 15.76 6.23
N LEU A 77 -12.36 14.75 6.42
CA LEU A 77 -12.02 13.36 6.76
C LEU A 77 -11.38 13.15 8.15
N MET A 78 -11.26 14.17 9.00
CA MET A 78 -10.66 14.04 10.34
C MET A 78 -11.68 13.86 11.48
N GLU A 79 -12.97 14.09 11.23
CA GLU A 79 -14.00 14.02 12.27
C GLU A 79 -14.01 12.66 12.99
N ASN A 80 -13.99 11.56 12.23
CA ASN A 80 -13.98 10.20 12.75
C ASN A 80 -13.26 9.23 11.79
N PRO A 81 -12.76 8.07 12.27
CA PRO A 81 -12.03 7.11 11.43
C PRO A 81 -12.94 6.36 10.44
N VAL A 82 -14.26 6.44 10.59
CA VAL A 82 -15.23 5.73 9.75
C VAL A 82 -15.22 6.30 8.33
N HIS A 83 -15.18 7.63 8.18
CA HIS A 83 -15.14 8.26 6.86
C HIS A 83 -13.91 7.84 6.05
N MET A 84 -12.72 7.90 6.66
CA MET A 84 -11.48 7.44 6.03
C MET A 84 -11.56 5.95 5.65
N THR A 85 -12.05 5.11 6.57
CA THR A 85 -12.17 3.67 6.33
C THR A 85 -13.13 3.37 5.19
N ALA A 86 -14.27 4.07 5.13
CA ALA A 86 -15.25 3.93 4.05
C ALA A 86 -14.66 4.29 2.68
N VAL A 87 -13.89 5.39 2.59
CA VAL A 87 -13.19 5.78 1.35
C VAL A 87 -12.24 4.68 0.89
N LEU A 88 -11.45 4.09 1.80
CA LEU A 88 -10.51 3.03 1.48
C LEU A 88 -11.19 1.71 1.07
N LEU A 89 -12.28 1.34 1.74
CA LEU A 89 -13.08 0.16 1.37
C LEU A 89 -13.72 0.33 -0.02
N CYS A 90 -14.27 1.51 -0.31
CA CYS A 90 -14.79 1.86 -1.62
C CYS A 90 -13.69 1.80 -2.70
N TYR A 91 -12.51 2.34 -2.41
CA TYR A 91 -11.34 2.25 -3.29
C TYR A 91 -10.94 0.80 -3.56
N LEU A 92 -10.82 -0.05 -2.53
CA LEU A 92 -10.46 -1.45 -2.67
C LEU A 92 -11.51 -2.22 -3.47
N PHE A 93 -12.79 -2.02 -3.17
CA PHE A 93 -13.89 -2.61 -3.91
C PHE A 93 -13.84 -2.21 -5.39
N PHE A 94 -13.58 -0.93 -5.69
CA PHE A 94 -13.45 -0.44 -7.05
C PHE A 94 -12.26 -1.07 -7.77
N VAL A 95 -11.07 -1.04 -7.18
CA VAL A 95 -9.83 -1.49 -7.85
C VAL A 95 -9.80 -3.00 -8.04
N LEU A 96 -10.27 -3.77 -7.06
CA LEU A 96 -10.17 -5.23 -7.07
C LEU A 96 -11.35 -5.90 -7.79
N TYR A 97 -12.53 -5.29 -7.77
CA TYR A 97 -13.75 -5.94 -8.27
C TYR A 97 -14.51 -5.09 -9.30
N ALA A 98 -15.08 -3.97 -8.90
CA ALA A 98 -16.05 -3.25 -9.73
C ALA A 98 -15.42 -2.66 -11.01
N GLY A 99 -14.27 -2.03 -10.89
CA GLY A 99 -13.54 -1.40 -11.99
C GLY A 99 -13.05 -2.40 -13.06
N PRO A 100 -12.33 -3.48 -12.69
CA PRO A 100 -11.96 -4.53 -13.65
C PRO A 100 -13.17 -5.15 -14.36
N ARG A 101 -14.27 -5.41 -13.63
CA ARG A 101 -15.52 -5.96 -14.20
C ARG A 101 -16.18 -4.97 -15.16
N PHE A 102 -16.24 -3.69 -14.80
CA PHE A 102 -16.75 -2.62 -15.67
C PHE A 102 -15.92 -2.47 -16.96
N MET A 103 -14.60 -2.64 -16.86
CA MET A 103 -13.67 -2.53 -17.97
C MET A 103 -13.54 -3.80 -18.82
N ALA A 104 -14.08 -4.95 -18.38
CA ALA A 104 -13.90 -6.25 -19.04
C ALA A 104 -14.21 -6.18 -20.55
N ASN A 105 -15.41 -5.67 -20.88
CA ASN A 105 -15.92 -5.58 -22.25
C ASN A 105 -15.72 -4.19 -22.90
N ARG A 106 -14.89 -3.33 -22.30
CA ARG A 106 -14.62 -1.98 -22.81
C ARG A 106 -13.18 -1.87 -23.31
N LYS A 107 -12.99 -0.97 -24.29
CA LYS A 107 -11.66 -0.55 -24.74
C LYS A 107 -11.01 0.32 -23.65
N PRO A 108 -9.67 0.31 -23.50
CA PRO A 108 -8.97 1.19 -22.56
C PRO A 108 -9.29 2.66 -22.83
N PHE A 109 -9.56 3.45 -21.78
CA PHE A 109 -9.79 4.88 -21.92
C PHE A 109 -8.50 5.63 -22.30
N GLN A 110 -8.64 6.66 -23.15
CA GLN A 110 -7.55 7.54 -23.57
C GLN A 110 -7.47 8.74 -22.63
N LEU A 111 -6.87 8.56 -21.45
CA LEU A 111 -6.82 9.57 -20.38
C LEU A 111 -5.52 10.40 -20.40
N LYS A 112 -4.93 10.62 -21.58
CA LYS A 112 -3.59 11.23 -21.70
C LYS A 112 -3.53 12.61 -21.03
N GLU A 113 -4.41 13.52 -21.43
CA GLU A 113 -4.43 14.90 -20.94
C GLU A 113 -4.77 14.96 -19.45
N ALA A 114 -5.79 14.20 -19.03
CA ALA A 114 -6.17 14.08 -17.62
C ALA A 114 -4.99 13.62 -16.75
N MET A 115 -4.22 12.61 -17.18
CA MET A 115 -3.03 12.16 -16.45
C MET A 115 -1.93 13.22 -16.44
N ILE A 116 -1.70 13.97 -17.52
CA ILE A 116 -0.68 15.02 -17.54
C ILE A 116 -1.04 16.10 -16.51
N ILE A 117 -2.28 16.60 -16.56
CA ILE A 117 -2.78 17.61 -15.61
C ILE A 117 -2.66 17.09 -14.18
N TYR A 118 -3.19 15.89 -13.92
CA TYR A 118 -3.16 15.27 -12.60
C TYR A 118 -1.72 15.11 -12.05
N ASN A 119 -0.79 14.57 -12.84
CA ASN A 119 0.58 14.37 -12.38
C ASN A 119 1.28 15.72 -12.13
N LEU A 120 1.08 16.73 -12.99
CA LEU A 120 1.66 18.06 -12.79
C LEU A 120 1.05 18.78 -11.58
N SER A 121 -0.26 18.61 -11.33
CA SER A 121 -0.90 19.10 -10.11
C SER A 121 -0.31 18.44 -8.86
N LEU A 122 -0.02 17.14 -8.90
CA LEU A 122 0.64 16.44 -7.79
C LEU A 122 2.10 16.86 -7.58
N VAL A 123 2.82 17.23 -8.64
CA VAL A 123 4.13 17.87 -8.50
C VAL A 123 4.00 19.18 -7.73
N GLY A 124 3.07 20.05 -8.13
CA GLY A 124 2.81 21.32 -7.45
C GLY A 124 2.38 21.14 -5.98
N LEU A 125 1.45 20.23 -5.73
CA LEU A 125 0.99 19.89 -4.38
C LEU A 125 2.13 19.36 -3.52
N SER A 126 2.93 18.43 -4.04
CA SER A 126 4.07 17.86 -3.29
C SER A 126 5.13 18.92 -2.99
N ALA A 127 5.43 19.79 -3.95
CA ALA A 127 6.39 20.89 -3.76
C ALA A 127 5.89 21.89 -2.71
N TYR A 128 4.59 22.20 -2.73
CA TYR A 128 3.97 23.05 -1.72
C TYR A 128 4.03 22.40 -0.33
N ILE A 129 3.73 21.11 -0.21
CA ILE A 129 3.84 20.36 1.05
C ILE A 129 5.28 20.36 1.57
N VAL A 130 6.28 20.16 0.71
CA VAL A 130 7.71 20.25 1.10
C VAL A 130 8.01 21.64 1.67
N TYR A 131 7.64 22.70 0.95
CA TYR A 131 7.83 24.07 1.41
C TYR A 131 7.16 24.31 2.77
N GLU A 132 5.92 23.88 2.93
CA GLU A 132 5.18 24.04 4.18
C GLU A 132 5.81 23.24 5.32
N PHE A 133 6.29 22.01 5.13
CA PHE A 133 7.02 21.27 6.18
C PHE A 133 8.31 21.97 6.57
N LEU A 134 9.09 22.44 5.58
CA LEU A 134 10.32 23.20 5.82
C LEU A 134 10.02 24.43 6.68
N MET A 135 9.06 25.25 6.26
CA MET A 135 8.73 26.49 6.94
C MET A 135 7.92 26.29 8.24
N SER A 136 7.37 25.10 8.49
CA SER A 136 6.65 24.75 9.72
C SER A 136 7.56 24.22 10.83
N GLY A 137 8.83 23.95 10.55
CA GLY A 137 9.79 23.61 11.61
C GLY A 137 11.15 23.15 11.09
N TRP A 138 11.16 22.32 10.04
CA TRP A 138 12.37 21.65 9.56
C TRP A 138 13.49 22.60 9.12
N ALA A 139 13.15 23.80 8.62
CA ALA A 139 14.10 24.83 8.22
C ALA A 139 14.16 26.03 9.20
N THR A 140 13.27 26.10 10.19
CA THR A 140 13.06 27.31 11.01
C THR A 140 13.33 27.11 12.50
N GLY A 141 13.36 25.88 13.01
CA GLY A 141 13.59 25.65 14.44
C GLY A 141 13.80 24.21 14.90
N TYR A 142 13.50 23.21 14.07
CA TYR A 142 13.76 21.81 14.42
C TYR A 142 15.26 21.51 14.44
N THR A 143 15.65 20.64 15.36
CA THR A 143 17.03 20.23 15.63
C THR A 143 17.49 19.06 14.77
N TRP A 144 16.57 18.44 14.01
CA TRP A 144 16.80 17.22 13.21
C TRP A 144 17.17 16.01 14.09
N ARG A 145 16.69 16.03 15.34
CA ARG A 145 16.92 14.99 16.35
C ARG A 145 15.62 14.73 17.13
N CYS A 146 15.56 15.13 18.40
CA CYS A 146 14.35 15.04 19.21
C CYS A 146 13.56 16.34 19.09
N ASP A 147 12.63 16.35 18.14
CA ASP A 147 11.71 17.46 17.95
C ASP A 147 10.30 17.02 18.41
N PRO A 148 9.79 17.50 19.56
CA PRO A 148 8.45 17.15 20.04
C PRO A 148 7.36 17.78 19.17
N CYS A 149 6.13 17.29 19.28
CA CYS A 149 4.99 17.94 18.63
C CYS A 149 4.61 19.22 19.38
N ASP A 150 4.37 20.31 18.66
CA ASP A 150 3.77 21.52 19.23
C ASP A 150 2.24 21.43 19.14
N TYR A 151 1.59 21.23 20.30
CA TYR A 151 0.13 21.17 20.45
C TYR A 151 -0.51 22.53 20.75
N SER A 152 0.27 23.61 20.83
CA SER A 152 -0.27 24.95 21.05
C SER A 152 -0.94 25.53 19.81
N ASP A 153 -1.74 26.59 20.00
CA ASP A 153 -2.30 27.37 18.90
C ASP A 153 -1.31 28.42 18.35
N SER A 154 -0.01 28.18 18.50
CA SER A 154 1.02 29.02 17.88
C SER A 154 0.86 29.00 16.36
N PRO A 155 1.17 30.10 15.64
CA PRO A 155 1.12 30.12 14.18
C PRO A 155 1.95 28.99 13.55
N GLN A 156 3.07 28.63 14.18
CA GLN A 156 3.95 27.56 13.73
C GLN A 156 3.35 26.17 13.96
N GLY A 157 2.80 25.91 15.15
CA GLY A 157 2.14 24.64 15.49
C GLY A 157 0.91 24.39 14.62
N LEU A 158 0.07 25.40 14.40
CA LEU A 158 -1.08 25.33 13.50
C LEU A 158 -0.68 25.11 12.04
N ARG A 159 0.42 25.73 11.59
CA ARG A 159 0.97 25.53 10.24
C ARG A 159 1.45 24.08 10.06
N MET A 160 2.19 23.55 11.04
CA MET A 160 2.64 22.14 11.05
C MET A 160 1.45 21.18 11.01
N ALA A 161 0.43 21.41 11.84
CA ALA A 161 -0.76 20.56 11.85
C ALA A 161 -1.51 20.60 10.51
N ARG A 162 -1.63 21.79 9.90
CA ARG A 162 -2.26 21.96 8.58
C ARG A 162 -1.50 21.22 7.48
N VAL A 163 -0.17 21.30 7.44
CA VAL A 163 0.62 20.57 6.42
C VAL A 163 0.60 19.07 6.66
N ALA A 164 0.56 18.61 7.92
CA ALA A 164 0.37 17.20 8.25
C ALA A 164 -0.97 16.67 7.72
N TRP A 165 -2.05 17.43 7.91
CA TRP A 165 -3.34 17.11 7.30
C TRP A 165 -3.29 17.17 5.77
N LEU A 166 -2.66 18.18 5.17
CA LEU A 166 -2.57 18.31 3.72
C LEU A 166 -1.82 17.14 3.10
N PHE A 167 -0.77 16.66 3.76
CA PHE A 167 -0.05 15.45 3.38
C PHE A 167 -0.94 14.21 3.44
N LEU A 168 -1.71 14.02 4.52
CA LEU A 168 -2.70 12.94 4.62
C LEU A 168 -3.73 13.03 3.49
N PHE A 169 -4.27 14.24 3.24
CA PHE A 169 -5.23 14.47 2.19
C PHE A 169 -4.68 14.14 0.81
N SER A 170 -3.39 14.45 0.58
CA SER A 170 -2.69 14.07 -0.65
C SER A 170 -2.72 12.55 -0.87
N LYS A 171 -2.58 11.73 0.18
CA LYS A 171 -2.64 10.26 0.04
C LYS A 171 -3.99 9.77 -0.50
N PHE A 172 -5.09 10.44 -0.16
CA PHE A 172 -6.40 10.12 -0.74
C PHE A 172 -6.50 10.53 -2.22
N ILE A 173 -5.91 11.66 -2.60
CA ILE A 173 -5.82 12.08 -4.01
C ILE A 173 -5.02 11.06 -4.82
N GLU A 174 -3.92 10.57 -4.26
CA GLU A 174 -3.03 9.58 -4.88
C GLU A 174 -3.72 8.21 -5.14
N LEU A 175 -4.87 7.92 -4.51
CA LEU A 175 -5.68 6.74 -4.85
C LEU A 175 -6.13 6.73 -6.32
N MET A 176 -6.22 7.92 -6.94
CA MET A 176 -6.56 8.08 -8.34
C MET A 176 -5.51 7.45 -9.28
N ASP A 177 -4.27 7.26 -8.84
CA ASP A 177 -3.23 6.55 -9.61
C ASP A 177 -3.72 5.16 -10.05
N THR A 178 -4.29 4.42 -9.10
CA THR A 178 -4.79 3.07 -9.34
C THR A 178 -6.07 3.09 -10.17
N VAL A 179 -6.91 4.11 -10.00
CA VAL A 179 -8.10 4.31 -10.85
C VAL A 179 -7.69 4.49 -12.30
N PHE A 180 -6.67 5.32 -12.59
CA PHE A 180 -6.13 5.46 -13.94
C PHE A 180 -5.58 4.12 -14.49
N PHE A 181 -4.92 3.31 -13.68
CA PHE A 181 -4.44 2.00 -14.12
C PHE A 181 -5.58 1.05 -14.50
N VAL A 182 -6.66 1.03 -13.71
CA VAL A 182 -7.85 0.21 -13.99
C VAL A 182 -8.52 0.66 -15.30
N LEU A 183 -8.80 1.96 -15.44
CA LEU A 183 -9.48 2.53 -16.61
C LEU A 183 -8.66 2.40 -17.91
N ARG A 184 -7.33 2.31 -17.80
CA ARG A 184 -6.42 2.07 -18.94
C ARG A 184 -6.09 0.59 -19.18
N LYS A 185 -6.70 -0.33 -18.42
CA LYS A 185 -6.41 -1.78 -18.43
C LYS A 185 -4.91 -2.09 -18.27
N LYS A 186 -4.21 -1.32 -17.44
CA LYS A 186 -2.78 -1.49 -17.12
C LYS A 186 -2.59 -2.35 -15.86
N HIS A 187 -3.22 -3.51 -15.81
CA HIS A 187 -3.21 -4.41 -14.65
C HIS A 187 -1.81 -4.83 -14.20
N SER A 188 -0.82 -4.86 -15.11
CA SER A 188 0.58 -5.14 -14.76
C SER A 188 1.20 -4.12 -13.79
N GLN A 189 0.63 -2.91 -13.69
CA GLN A 189 1.06 -1.85 -12.77
C GLN A 189 0.36 -1.99 -11.40
N ILE A 190 -0.81 -2.62 -11.34
CA ILE A 190 -1.59 -2.86 -10.13
C ILE A 190 -1.01 -4.08 -9.41
N THR A 191 0.13 -3.87 -8.74
CA THR A 191 0.82 -4.92 -7.97
C THR A 191 0.34 -4.94 -6.52
N PHE A 192 0.63 -6.03 -5.81
CA PHE A 192 0.43 -6.10 -4.35
C PHE A 192 1.11 -4.91 -3.64
N LEU A 193 2.36 -4.61 -4.00
CA LEU A 193 3.10 -3.46 -3.46
C LEU A 193 2.31 -2.15 -3.62
N HIS A 194 1.78 -1.91 -4.83
CA HIS A 194 1.03 -0.69 -5.13
C HIS A 194 -0.27 -0.61 -4.32
N ILE A 195 -1.09 -1.67 -4.33
CA ILE A 195 -2.37 -1.67 -3.60
C ILE A 195 -2.13 -1.58 -2.09
N PHE A 196 -1.19 -2.36 -1.55
CA PHE A 196 -0.86 -2.34 -0.13
C PHE A 196 -0.39 -0.96 0.29
N HIS A 197 0.54 -0.35 -0.43
CA HIS A 197 1.00 1.02 -0.17
C HIS A 197 -0.15 2.02 -0.21
N HIS A 198 -0.91 2.11 -1.30
CA HIS A 198 -1.97 3.12 -1.43
C HIS A 198 -3.17 2.88 -0.52
N SER A 199 -3.39 1.68 0.00
CA SER A 199 -4.49 1.43 0.95
C SER A 199 -4.05 1.66 2.39
N PHE A 200 -2.86 1.16 2.73
CA PHE A 200 -2.39 1.14 4.11
C PHE A 200 -1.77 2.48 4.53
N MET A 201 -1.10 3.20 3.62
CA MET A 201 -0.51 4.51 3.95
C MET A 201 -1.56 5.54 4.41
N PRO A 202 -2.64 5.84 3.66
CA PRO A 202 -3.64 6.81 4.16
C PRO A 202 -4.26 6.38 5.50
N TRP A 203 -4.43 5.07 5.70
CA TRP A 203 -4.99 4.53 6.94
C TRP A 203 -4.08 4.78 8.15
N THR A 204 -2.78 4.48 8.04
CA THR A 204 -1.82 4.72 9.13
C THR A 204 -1.57 6.20 9.36
N TRP A 205 -1.49 6.99 8.29
CA TRP A 205 -1.30 8.44 8.36
C TRP A 205 -2.44 9.15 9.08
N TRP A 206 -3.68 8.67 8.91
CA TRP A 206 -4.82 9.25 9.61
C TRP A 206 -4.64 9.20 11.13
N TRP A 207 -4.17 8.06 11.66
CA TRP A 207 -3.87 7.92 13.08
C TRP A 207 -2.66 8.77 13.50
N GLY A 208 -1.60 8.77 12.69
CA GLY A 208 -0.41 9.58 12.97
C GLY A 208 -0.72 11.07 13.07
N VAL A 209 -1.48 11.60 12.10
CA VAL A 209 -1.91 13.00 12.07
C VAL A 209 -2.93 13.29 13.18
N SER A 210 -3.82 12.35 13.50
CA SER A 210 -4.79 12.52 14.59
C SER A 210 -4.13 12.66 15.95
N PHE A 211 -3.02 11.97 16.21
CA PHE A 211 -2.38 11.97 17.53
C PHE A 211 -1.16 12.87 17.63
N ALA A 212 -0.35 12.96 16.56
CA ALA A 212 0.94 13.63 16.56
C ALA A 212 1.19 14.35 15.23
N PRO A 213 0.47 15.44 14.92
CA PRO A 213 0.57 16.16 13.65
C PRO A 213 1.80 17.08 13.61
N GLY A 214 3.00 16.51 13.82
CA GLY A 214 4.25 17.28 13.83
C GLY A 214 5.44 16.52 14.42
N GLY A 215 6.38 17.30 14.97
CA GLY A 215 7.63 16.82 15.56
C GLY A 215 8.48 15.97 14.62
N MET A 216 9.36 15.16 15.21
CA MET A 216 10.28 14.27 14.51
C MET A 216 9.54 13.22 13.66
N GLY A 217 8.30 12.87 14.04
CA GLY A 217 7.43 11.99 13.26
C GLY A 217 7.11 12.54 11.87
N SER A 218 7.09 13.86 11.67
CA SER A 218 6.80 14.49 10.37
C SER A 218 7.94 14.39 9.33
N PHE A 219 9.15 13.95 9.73
CA PHE A 219 10.33 13.88 8.86
C PHE A 219 10.07 13.06 7.60
N HIS A 220 9.45 11.89 7.78
CA HIS A 220 9.20 10.98 6.68
C HIS A 220 8.16 11.49 5.70
N ALA A 221 7.19 12.31 6.13
CA ALA A 221 6.27 13.00 5.21
C ALA A 221 7.01 14.04 4.36
N MET A 222 7.90 14.83 4.96
CA MET A 222 8.70 15.81 4.25
C MET A 222 9.56 15.14 3.17
N VAL A 223 10.34 14.11 3.55
CA VAL A 223 11.20 13.38 2.60
C VAL A 223 10.36 12.67 1.54
N ASN A 224 9.24 12.04 1.91
CA ASN A 224 8.33 11.42 0.94
C ASN A 224 7.80 12.43 -0.08
N SER A 225 7.43 13.64 0.37
CA SER A 225 6.95 14.71 -0.50
C SER A 225 8.04 15.16 -1.48
N CYS A 226 9.30 15.26 -1.05
CA CYS A 226 10.44 15.54 -1.93
C CYS A 226 10.57 14.48 -3.03
N VAL A 227 10.45 13.20 -2.67
CA VAL A 227 10.50 12.10 -3.64
C VAL A 227 9.27 12.10 -4.56
N HIS A 228 8.09 12.46 -4.05
CA HIS A 228 6.85 12.55 -4.82
C HIS A 228 6.91 13.66 -5.88
N VAL A 229 7.58 14.79 -5.61
CA VAL A 229 7.88 15.80 -6.64
C VAL A 229 8.59 15.15 -7.83
N ILE A 230 9.66 14.38 -7.57
CA ILE A 230 10.46 13.74 -8.62
C ILE A 230 9.66 12.64 -9.33
N MET A 231 8.93 11.81 -8.56
CA MET A 231 8.16 10.68 -9.09
C MET A 231 7.00 11.14 -9.98
N TYR A 232 6.19 12.09 -9.52
CA TYR A 232 5.06 12.60 -10.32
C TYR A 232 5.53 13.42 -11.51
N PHE A 233 6.68 14.09 -11.42
CA PHE A 233 7.29 14.73 -12.58
C PHE A 233 7.69 13.68 -13.64
N TYR A 234 8.30 12.58 -13.22
CA TYR A 234 8.58 11.44 -14.10
C TYR A 234 7.30 10.90 -14.75
N TYR A 235 6.22 10.70 -13.99
CA TYR A 235 4.97 10.19 -14.53
C TYR A 235 4.28 11.17 -15.49
N GLY A 236 4.29 12.47 -15.19
CA GLY A 236 3.79 13.52 -16.09
C GLY A 236 4.51 13.51 -17.43
N LEU A 237 5.86 13.45 -17.42
CA LEU A 237 6.65 13.32 -18.65
C LEU A 237 6.38 12.01 -19.39
N SER A 238 6.20 10.91 -18.66
CA SER A 238 5.89 9.61 -19.26
C SER A 238 4.52 9.60 -19.96
N ALA A 239 3.56 10.37 -19.45
CA ALA A 239 2.22 10.54 -20.01
C ALA A 239 2.20 11.48 -21.24
N ALA A 240 3.12 12.45 -21.32
CA ALA A 240 3.23 13.38 -22.44
C ALA A 240 3.51 12.71 -23.81
N GLY A 241 3.98 11.46 -23.80
CA GLY A 241 3.99 10.55 -24.95
C GLY A 241 5.39 10.10 -25.38
N PRO A 242 5.49 9.36 -26.51
CA PRO A 242 6.74 8.73 -26.94
C PRO A 242 7.90 9.70 -27.18
N ARG A 243 7.60 10.96 -27.52
CA ARG A 243 8.60 12.02 -27.71
C ARG A 243 9.38 12.29 -26.42
N PHE A 244 8.71 12.26 -25.27
CA PHE A 244 9.32 12.53 -23.97
C PHE A 244 9.89 11.27 -23.31
N GLN A 245 9.28 10.11 -23.56
CA GLN A 245 9.73 8.82 -22.99
C GLN A 245 11.18 8.46 -23.35
N LYS A 246 11.68 8.93 -24.51
CA LYS A 246 13.08 8.73 -24.93
C LYS A 246 14.09 9.35 -23.95
N PHE A 247 13.71 10.44 -23.27
CA PHE A 247 14.57 11.13 -22.31
C PHE A 247 14.48 10.55 -20.89
N LEU A 248 13.61 9.56 -20.64
CA LEU A 248 13.37 8.96 -19.33
C LEU A 248 14.30 7.77 -19.02
N TRP A 249 15.58 7.89 -19.40
CA TRP A 249 16.61 6.87 -19.16
C TRP A 249 16.88 6.65 -17.66
N TRP A 250 16.57 7.65 -16.84
CA TRP A 250 16.84 7.67 -15.40
C TRP A 250 15.79 6.96 -14.53
N LYS A 251 14.90 6.14 -15.14
CA LYS A 251 13.90 5.34 -14.41
C LYS A 251 14.50 4.50 -13.27
N LYS A 252 15.74 3.99 -13.44
CA LYS A 252 16.44 3.22 -12.40
C LYS A 252 16.76 4.08 -11.17
N TYR A 253 17.15 5.34 -11.38
CA TYR A 253 17.47 6.27 -10.29
C TYR A 253 16.22 6.65 -9.48
N MET A 254 15.03 6.64 -10.09
CA MET A 254 13.78 6.88 -9.34
C MET A 254 13.58 5.84 -8.23
N THR A 255 13.72 4.55 -8.55
CA THR A 255 13.62 3.48 -7.55
C THR A 255 14.77 3.55 -6.53
N ALA A 256 15.97 3.98 -6.97
CA ALA A 256 17.10 4.17 -6.06
C ALA A 256 16.83 5.30 -5.04
N ILE A 257 16.27 6.43 -5.48
CA ILE A 257 15.89 7.54 -4.59
C ILE A 257 14.82 7.10 -3.58
N GLN A 258 13.85 6.29 -3.99
CA GLN A 258 12.84 5.72 -3.08
C GLN A 258 13.48 4.80 -2.02
N LEU A 259 14.46 3.98 -2.40
CA LEU A 259 15.21 3.15 -1.44
C LEU A 259 16.03 4.00 -0.47
N VAL A 260 16.71 5.03 -0.97
CA VAL A 260 17.47 5.99 -0.15
C VAL A 260 16.54 6.71 0.84
N GLN A 261 15.33 7.11 0.43
CA GLN A 261 14.32 7.67 1.34
C GLN A 261 14.07 6.73 2.52
N PHE A 262 13.81 5.44 2.29
CA PHE A 262 13.54 4.51 3.39
C PHE A 262 14.73 4.39 4.35
N VAL A 263 15.96 4.38 3.83
CA VAL A 263 17.17 4.37 4.65
C VAL A 263 17.28 5.64 5.49
N LEU A 264 17.13 6.82 4.87
CA LEU A 264 17.22 8.11 5.58
C LEU A 264 16.16 8.24 6.68
N VAL A 265 14.92 7.87 6.38
CA VAL A 265 13.82 7.86 7.35
C VAL A 265 14.09 6.89 8.50
N SER A 266 14.60 5.69 8.19
CA SER A 266 14.90 4.69 9.22
C SER A 266 16.04 5.14 10.13
N LEU A 267 17.09 5.75 9.57
CA LEU A 267 18.20 6.31 10.34
C LEU A 267 17.73 7.44 11.28
N HIS A 268 16.91 8.37 10.79
CA HIS A 268 16.34 9.43 11.60
C HIS A 268 15.45 8.88 12.73
N ALA A 269 14.55 7.94 12.43
CA ALA A 269 13.72 7.28 13.45
C ALA A 269 14.57 6.51 14.48
N THR A 270 15.69 5.93 14.05
CA THR A 270 16.59 5.16 14.92
C THR A 270 17.24 6.05 15.99
N GLN A 271 17.45 7.35 15.74
CA GLN A 271 18.02 8.27 16.72
C GLN A 271 17.23 8.29 18.03
N TRP A 272 15.90 8.13 17.98
CA TRP A 272 15.05 8.10 19.17
C TRP A 272 15.47 7.03 20.18
N TYR A 273 15.87 5.85 19.71
CA TYR A 273 16.29 4.73 20.59
C TYR A 273 17.65 4.95 21.25
N PHE A 274 18.45 5.89 20.76
CA PHE A 274 19.79 6.20 21.26
C PHE A 274 19.86 7.55 21.99
N MET A 275 18.73 8.25 22.14
CA MET A 275 18.67 9.50 22.89
C MET A 275 18.21 9.23 24.32
N ASP A 276 19.05 9.54 25.30
CA ASP A 276 18.77 9.31 26.73
C ASP A 276 17.56 10.13 27.25
N SER A 277 17.31 11.29 26.64
CA SER A 277 16.16 12.13 26.95
C SER A 277 15.55 12.68 25.67
N CYS A 278 14.31 12.28 25.38
CA CYS A 278 13.52 12.84 24.28
C CYS A 278 12.06 12.99 24.70
N GLY A 279 11.58 14.24 24.75
CA GLY A 279 10.22 14.59 25.15
C GLY A 279 9.14 14.38 24.08
N TYR A 280 9.37 13.46 23.13
CA TYR A 280 8.38 13.17 22.09
C TYR A 280 7.17 12.45 22.70
N GLN A 281 5.99 13.04 22.55
CA GLN A 281 4.81 12.71 23.36
C GLN A 281 4.14 11.38 22.96
N VAL A 282 4.38 10.89 21.72
CA VAL A 282 3.68 9.71 21.18
C VAL A 282 4.67 8.68 20.63
N PRO A 283 5.52 8.03 21.45
CA PRO A 283 6.58 7.12 21.00
C PRO A 283 6.15 6.00 20.06
N ILE A 284 4.91 5.52 20.19
CA ILE A 284 4.33 4.48 19.32
C ILE A 284 4.40 4.87 17.83
N ILE A 285 4.29 6.16 17.49
CA ILE A 285 4.43 6.63 16.11
C ILE A 285 5.83 6.37 15.57
N ILE A 286 6.89 6.54 16.39
CA ILE A 286 8.27 6.28 15.97
C ILE A 286 8.50 4.78 15.75
N HIS A 287 7.98 3.93 16.64
CA HIS A 287 8.03 2.47 16.47
C HIS A 287 7.35 2.04 15.16
N LEU A 288 6.18 2.60 14.86
CA LEU A 288 5.43 2.30 13.62
C LEU A 288 6.17 2.81 12.37
N ILE A 289 6.74 4.03 12.40
CA ILE A 289 7.55 4.55 11.29
C ILE A 289 8.74 3.63 11.00
N TRP A 290 9.43 3.17 12.04
CA TRP A 290 10.59 2.29 11.88
C TRP A 290 10.20 0.90 11.35
N LEU A 291 9.13 0.31 11.90
CA LEU A 291 8.58 -0.97 11.44
C LEU A 291 8.15 -0.90 9.97
N TYR A 292 7.38 0.12 9.59
CA TYR A 292 6.92 0.30 8.23
C TYR A 292 8.06 0.65 7.28
N GLY A 293 9.00 1.49 7.69
CA GLY A 293 10.22 1.79 6.93
C GLY A 293 10.98 0.51 6.56
N THR A 294 11.14 -0.39 7.53
CA THR A 294 11.79 -1.70 7.32
C THR A 294 10.98 -2.59 6.39
N PHE A 295 9.67 -2.68 6.61
CA PHE A 295 8.77 -3.48 5.76
C PHE A 295 8.78 -3.01 4.30
N PHE A 296 8.66 -1.70 4.05
CA PHE A 296 8.71 -1.15 2.69
C PHE A 296 10.09 -1.27 2.07
N PHE A 297 11.17 -1.11 2.84
CA PHE A 297 12.52 -1.33 2.35
C PHE A 297 12.70 -2.75 1.81
N ILE A 298 12.19 -3.77 2.51
CA ILE A 298 12.23 -5.17 2.06
C ILE A 298 11.44 -5.34 0.76
N LEU A 299 10.22 -4.79 0.69
CA LEU A 299 9.39 -4.91 -0.51
C LEU A 299 9.99 -4.21 -1.73
N PHE A 300 10.54 -3.01 -1.56
CA PHE A 300 11.20 -2.27 -2.64
C PHE A 300 12.52 -2.91 -3.06
N SER A 301 13.26 -3.51 -2.12
CA SER A 301 14.47 -4.29 -2.42
C SER A 301 14.11 -5.54 -3.24
N ASN A 302 13.02 -6.22 -2.90
CA ASN A 302 12.50 -7.33 -3.68
C ASN A 302 12.08 -6.88 -5.09
N PHE A 303 11.36 -5.76 -5.20
CA PHE A 303 11.00 -5.16 -6.49
C PHE A 303 12.24 -4.85 -7.33
N TRP A 304 13.27 -4.23 -6.74
CA TRP A 304 14.53 -3.92 -7.42
C TRP A 304 15.18 -5.17 -7.98
N TYR A 305 15.31 -6.21 -7.15
CA TYR A 305 15.87 -7.49 -7.56
C TYR A 305 15.10 -8.12 -8.72
N GLN A 306 13.77 -8.15 -8.66
CA GLN A 306 12.95 -8.71 -9.74
C GLN A 306 12.99 -7.87 -11.03
N ALA A 307 12.94 -6.54 -10.91
CA ALA A 307 12.80 -5.63 -12.03
C ALA A 307 14.12 -5.43 -12.79
N TYR A 308 15.23 -5.26 -12.06
CA TYR A 308 16.52 -4.84 -12.61
C TYR A 308 17.58 -5.93 -12.63
N VAL A 309 17.67 -6.74 -11.57
CA VAL A 309 18.67 -7.83 -11.51
C VAL A 309 18.21 -9.02 -12.36
N LYS A 310 16.96 -9.46 -12.19
CA LYS A 310 16.34 -10.51 -13.02
C LYS A 310 15.80 -9.99 -14.37
N GLY A 311 15.88 -8.69 -14.62
CA GLY A 311 15.54 -8.08 -15.92
C GLY A 311 14.05 -8.08 -16.32
N LYS A 312 13.12 -8.50 -15.46
CA LYS A 312 11.71 -8.69 -15.84
C LYS A 312 10.97 -7.40 -16.24
N ARG A 313 11.52 -6.22 -15.91
CA ARG A 313 10.86 -4.91 -16.12
C ARG A 313 11.81 -3.82 -16.64
N LEU A 314 12.92 -4.22 -17.29
CA LEU A 314 13.84 -3.29 -17.93
C LEU A 314 13.13 -2.48 -19.02
N PRO A 315 13.53 -1.21 -19.26
CA PRO A 315 13.06 -0.49 -20.43
C PRO A 315 13.43 -1.30 -21.67
N LYS A 316 12.44 -1.62 -22.52
CA LYS A 316 12.72 -2.19 -23.84
C LYS A 316 13.49 -1.13 -24.62
N ASN A 317 14.79 -1.32 -24.77
CA ASN A 317 15.54 -0.58 -25.78
C ASN A 317 14.88 -0.89 -27.13
N THR A 318 14.40 0.15 -27.80
CA THR A 318 13.84 0.04 -29.16
C THR A 318 15.01 -0.03 -30.15
N GLN A 319 15.86 -1.04 -30.00
CA GLN A 319 16.85 -1.50 -30.97
C GLN A 319 17.04 -3.00 -30.75
N ASP A 320 16.10 -3.76 -31.32
CA ASP A 320 16.35 -5.07 -31.93
C ASP A 320 15.06 -5.51 -32.62
N LYS A 321 14.80 -4.85 -33.76
CA LYS A 321 13.98 -5.39 -34.84
C LYS A 321 14.82 -5.39 -36.10
N THR A 322 15.88 -6.18 -36.07
CA THR A 322 16.55 -6.70 -37.26
C THR A 322 16.85 -8.17 -37.00
N THR A 323 15.80 -8.98 -37.06
CA THR A 323 15.95 -10.40 -37.40
C THR A 323 14.69 -10.81 -38.13
N ALA A 324 14.70 -10.58 -39.44
CA ALA A 324 13.88 -11.34 -40.35
C ALA A 324 14.53 -12.71 -40.53
N ASN A 325 13.67 -13.73 -40.57
CA ASN A 325 13.88 -15.08 -41.12
C ASN A 325 14.58 -16.13 -40.22
N GLY A 326 13.73 -16.80 -39.44
CA GLY A 326 13.46 -18.24 -39.55
C GLY A 326 14.64 -19.21 -39.66
N SER A 327 14.89 -19.94 -38.57
CA SER A 327 15.01 -21.41 -38.63
C SER A 327 14.88 -21.99 -37.22
N SER A 328 14.00 -22.98 -37.11
CA SER A 328 13.78 -23.86 -35.98
C SER A 328 15.06 -24.65 -35.65
N VAL A 329 15.57 -24.50 -34.44
CA VAL A 329 16.55 -25.43 -33.87
C VAL A 329 15.91 -26.15 -32.68
N VAL A 330 15.73 -27.44 -32.89
CA VAL A 330 15.37 -28.46 -31.92
C VAL A 330 16.42 -28.48 -30.81
N THR A 331 15.99 -28.41 -29.54
CA THR A 331 16.87 -28.58 -28.38
C THR A 331 16.80 -30.02 -27.89
N ASN A 332 17.95 -30.69 -27.83
CA ASN A 332 18.15 -31.91 -27.08
C ASN A 332 19.37 -31.72 -26.16
N GLY A 333 19.13 -31.91 -24.85
CA GLY A 333 20.04 -32.44 -23.82
C GLY A 333 21.43 -31.84 -23.58
N SER A 334 21.61 -31.33 -22.35
CA SER A 334 22.80 -31.49 -21.47
C SER A 334 24.14 -30.86 -21.93
N SER A 335 25.03 -30.29 -21.13
CA SER A 335 25.18 -29.94 -19.72
C SER A 335 26.58 -29.28 -19.60
N VAL A 336 26.82 -28.46 -18.56
CA VAL A 336 28.13 -28.33 -17.84
C VAL A 336 29.19 -27.28 -18.30
N LEU A 337 29.49 -26.35 -17.35
CA LEU A 337 30.77 -25.64 -17.00
C LEU A 337 31.45 -24.74 -18.07
N SER A 338 32.23 -23.69 -17.79
CA SER A 338 32.71 -22.95 -16.60
C SER A 338 33.41 -21.65 -17.09
N ASN A 339 33.59 -20.70 -16.16
CA ASN A 339 34.37 -19.45 -16.15
C ASN A 339 35.56 -19.26 -17.10
N GLY A 340 35.85 -17.99 -17.43
CA GLY A 340 37.20 -17.55 -17.81
C GLY A 340 37.33 -16.06 -18.17
N HIS A 341 37.98 -15.29 -17.29
CA HIS A 341 38.53 -13.95 -17.51
C HIS A 341 39.56 -13.91 -18.66
N GLY A 342 39.68 -12.76 -19.36
CA GLY A 342 40.99 -12.32 -19.86
C GLY A 342 41.06 -11.64 -21.23
N VAL A 343 41.22 -10.31 -21.20
CA VAL A 343 42.22 -9.51 -21.94
C VAL A 343 42.10 -9.30 -23.47
N HIS A 344 42.21 -8.01 -23.81
CA HIS A 344 42.42 -7.34 -25.10
C HIS A 344 43.49 -7.97 -26.02
N GLY A 345 43.24 -7.87 -27.34
CA GLY A 345 44.30 -8.01 -28.34
C GLY A 345 43.76 -7.88 -29.77
N ASN A 346 43.76 -6.66 -30.31
CA ASN A 346 43.57 -6.41 -31.74
C ASN A 346 44.74 -7.03 -32.53
N SER A 347 44.44 -7.82 -33.56
CA SER A 347 45.34 -7.96 -34.71
C SER A 347 44.55 -8.35 -35.96
N LEU A 348 44.71 -7.53 -37.00
CA LEU A 348 44.29 -7.82 -38.36
C LEU A 348 45.14 -8.97 -38.91
N SER A 349 44.53 -9.93 -39.60
CA SER A 349 45.15 -10.53 -40.78
C SER A 349 44.13 -11.23 -41.67
N ASN A 350 44.30 -10.99 -42.96
CA ASN A 350 43.50 -11.40 -44.09
C ASN A 350 43.99 -12.79 -44.55
N GLY A 351 43.09 -13.71 -44.92
CA GLY A 351 43.49 -15.05 -45.35
C GLY A 351 42.41 -15.80 -46.11
N LYS A 352 42.25 -15.50 -47.40
CA LYS A 352 41.50 -16.29 -48.39
C LYS A 352 42.04 -17.73 -48.47
N LYS A 353 41.13 -18.71 -48.58
CA LYS A 353 41.25 -19.94 -49.41
C LYS A 353 39.86 -20.58 -49.46
N HIS A 354 39.18 -20.44 -50.60
CA HIS A 354 39.06 -21.42 -51.70
C HIS A 354 37.71 -22.15 -51.62
N HIS A 355 36.84 -21.77 -52.57
CA HIS A 355 35.63 -22.47 -52.95
C HIS A 355 35.98 -23.82 -53.57
N GLU A 356 35.20 -24.85 -53.27
CA GLU A 356 34.86 -25.88 -54.25
C GLU A 356 33.42 -26.35 -54.04
N ASN A 357 32.67 -26.36 -55.15
CA ASN A 357 31.25 -26.67 -55.23
C ASN A 357 31.03 -28.18 -55.25
N GLY A 358 29.99 -28.65 -54.54
CA GLY A 358 29.45 -30.00 -54.67
C GLY A 358 27.94 -29.96 -54.77
N THR A 359 27.45 -30.08 -56.00
CA THR A 359 26.06 -30.23 -56.43
C THR A 359 25.36 -31.44 -55.80
N SER A 360 24.04 -31.35 -55.57
CA SER A 360 23.00 -32.14 -56.30
C SER A 360 21.77 -32.52 -55.45
N LEU A 361 20.60 -32.43 -56.13
CA LEU A 361 19.37 -33.24 -56.00
C LEU A 361 18.37 -33.03 -54.84
N ASN A 362 17.36 -32.22 -55.17
CA ASN A 362 15.92 -32.54 -55.23
C ASN A 362 15.37 -33.71 -54.37
N GLY A 363 14.38 -33.39 -53.52
CA GLY A 363 13.52 -34.39 -52.84
C GLY A 363 12.22 -33.76 -52.33
N LYS A 364 11.13 -34.08 -53.02
CA LYS A 364 9.73 -33.68 -52.80
C LYS A 364 9.08 -34.30 -51.54
N MET A 365 7.92 -33.73 -51.16
CA MET A 365 6.79 -34.31 -50.39
C MET A 365 6.99 -34.43 -48.86
N LYS A 366 5.99 -34.31 -47.97
CA LYS A 366 4.53 -34.17 -48.05
C LYS A 366 4.03 -33.71 -46.65
N LYS A 367 2.98 -32.88 -46.66
CA LYS A 367 1.82 -32.83 -45.74
C LYS A 367 1.81 -33.78 -44.52
N ALA A 368 1.57 -33.20 -43.35
CA ALA A 368 0.40 -33.48 -42.50
C ALA A 368 0.02 -32.18 -41.78
#